data_AF-A0A382JAR4-F1
#
_entry.id   AF-A0A382JAR4-F1
#
_cell.length_a   1.000
_cell.length_b   1.000
_cell.length_c   1.000
_cell.angle_alpha   90.00
_cell.angle_beta   90.00
_cell.angle_gamma   90.00
#
_symmetry.space_group_name_H-M   'P 1'
#
loop_
_entity.id
_entity.type
_entity.pdbx_description
1 polymer ?
#
loop_
_entity_poly.entity_id
_entity_poly.type
_entity_poly.pdbx_seq_one_letter_code
_entity_poly.pdbx_strand_id
1 'polypeptide(L)' 'MKVKISGDDMPPTPKDEWVDLNGMSFHYRDWGGFGQPIVLLHGLASNCHIWDMVAPILAENNAVI' A
#
# COMPACT_ATOMS: atom_id res chain seq x y z
N MET A 1 -8.52 -19.62 19.49
CA MET A 1 -9.24 -19.23 18.27
C MET A 1 -8.24 -19.33 17.12
N LYS A 2 -8.42 -20.25 16.16
CA LYS A 2 -7.53 -20.39 14.99
C LYS A 2 -8.20 -19.66 13.83
N VAL A 3 -7.67 -18.51 13.42
CA VAL A 3 -8.06 -17.88 12.16
C VAL A 3 -7.42 -18.70 11.04
N LYS A 4 -8.26 -19.29 10.19
CA LYS A 4 -7.87 -19.96 8.96
C LYS A 4 -7.81 -18.86 7.91
N ILE A 5 -6.63 -18.39 7.53
CA ILE A 5 -6.45 -17.52 6.37
C ILE A 5 -6.57 -18.44 5.15
N SER A 6 -7.67 -18.35 4.42
CA SER A 6 -7.82 -19.01 3.13
C SER A 6 -7.02 -18.24 2.06
N GLY A 7 -6.71 -18.86 0.91
CA GLY A 7 -5.94 -18.20 -0.15
C GLY A 7 -6.59 -16.93 -0.71
N ASP A 8 -7.90 -16.77 -0.48
CA ASP A 8 -8.69 -15.59 -0.85
C ASP A 8 -8.68 -14.48 0.23
N ASP A 9 -8.12 -14.76 1.42
CA ASP A 9 -7.98 -13.80 2.53
C ASP A 9 -6.59 -13.12 2.56
N MET A 10 -5.71 -13.40 1.60
CA MET A 10 -4.40 -12.73 1.54
C MET A 10 -4.62 -11.30 1.04
N PRO A 11 -4.19 -10.26 1.79
CA PRO A 11 -4.27 -8.90 1.30
C PRO A 11 -3.57 -8.81 -0.06
N PRO A 12 -4.14 -8.07 -1.03
CA PRO A 12 -3.54 -7.93 -2.33
C PRO A 12 -2.07 -7.51 -2.17
N THR A 13 -1.18 -8.25 -2.84
CA THR A 13 0.24 -7.92 -2.81
C THR A 13 0.41 -6.59 -3.55
N PRO A 14 0.90 -5.53 -2.88
CA PRO A 14 1.07 -4.26 -3.56
C PRO A 14 2.16 -4.36 -4.61
N LYS A 15 2.05 -3.53 -5.63
CA LYS A 15 3.06 -3.42 -6.68
C LYS A 15 4.12 -2.41 -6.27
N ASP A 16 5.38 -2.79 -6.39
CA ASP A 16 6.50 -1.88 -6.24
C ASP A 16 6.71 -1.12 -7.56
N GLU A 17 6.59 0.20 -7.49
CA GLU A 17 6.63 1.09 -8.65
C GLU A 17 7.60 2.25 -8.40
N TRP A 18 7.94 2.98 -9.46
CA TRP A 18 8.85 4.12 -9.41
C TRP A 18 8.28 5.31 -10.17
N VAL A 19 8.51 6.52 -9.67
CA VAL A 19 8.16 7.77 -10.36
C VAL A 19 9.32 8.76 -10.33
N ASP A 20 9.61 9.36 -11.48
CA ASP A 20 10.62 10.41 -11.61
C ASP A 20 9.96 11.78 -11.48
N LEU A 21 10.30 12.53 -10.43
CA LEU A 21 9.79 13.86 -10.14
C LEU A 21 10.93 14.79 -9.76
N ASN A 22 10.98 15.99 -10.37
CA ASN A 22 11.95 17.03 -10.04
C ASN A 22 13.42 16.56 -10.06
N GLY A 23 13.77 15.65 -10.98
CA GLY A 23 15.12 15.10 -11.11
C GLY A 23 15.50 14.06 -10.05
N MET A 24 14.53 13.55 -9.29
CA MET A 24 14.70 12.46 -8.33
C MET A 24 13.78 11.30 -8.67
N SER A 25 14.22 10.07 -8.39
CA SER A 25 13.41 8.87 -8.55
C SER A 25 12.90 8.41 -7.18
N PHE A 26 11.60 8.17 -7.09
CA PHE A 26 10.92 7.78 -5.86
C PHE A 26 10.33 6.39 -6.02
N HIS A 27 10.69 5.49 -5.10
CA HIS A 27 9.99 4.22 -4.94
C HIS A 27 8.69 4.43 -4.17
N TYR A 28 7.61 3.82 -4.66
CA TYR A 28 6.33 3.79 -3.98
C TYR A 28 5.67 2.40 -4.16
N ARG A 29 4.61 2.15 -3.39
CA ARG A 29 3.84 0.92 -3.49
C ARG A 29 2.40 1.23 -3.84
N ASP A 30 1.85 0.54 -4.82
CA ASP A 30 0.44 0.64 -5.21
C ASP A 30 -0.32 -0.56 -4.63
N TRP A 31 -1.15 -0.30 -3.61
CA TRP A 31 -2.03 -1.31 -3.01
C TRP A 31 -3.35 -1.48 -3.79
N GLY A 32 -3.56 -0.68 -4.83
CA GLY A 32 -4.73 -0.72 -5.68
C GLY A 32 -5.97 -0.14 -5.02
N GLY A 33 -7.11 -0.77 -5.26
CA GLY A 33 -8.42 -0.30 -4.83
C GLY A 33 -9.07 0.69 -5.79
N PHE A 34 -10.18 1.28 -5.36
CA PHE A 34 -10.99 2.21 -6.14
C PHE A 34 -11.64 3.24 -5.20
N GLY A 35 -12.09 4.39 -5.74
CA GLY A 35 -12.74 5.43 -4.95
C GLY A 35 -11.84 6.62 -4.66
N GLN A 36 -11.94 7.19 -3.46
CA GLN A 36 -11.17 8.38 -3.08
C GLN A 36 -9.67 8.03 -3.02
N PRO A 37 -8.78 8.80 -3.68
CA PRO A 37 -7.34 8.58 -3.56
C PRO A 37 -6.81 8.95 -2.17
N ILE A 38 -5.95 8.10 -1.62
CA ILE A 38 -5.21 8.29 -0.37
C ILE A 38 -3.72 8.06 -0.64
N VAL A 39 -2.87 8.95 -0.10
CA VAL A 39 -1.42 8.83 -0.15
C VAL A 39 -0.88 8.61 1.27
N LEU A 40 -0.11 7.54 1.48
CA LEU A 40 0.45 7.15 2.76
C LEU A 40 1.93 7.55 2.88
N LEU A 41 2.21 8.57 3.69
CA LEU A 41 3.57 9.05 3.93
C LEU A 41 4.12 8.49 5.23
N HIS A 42 5.29 7.85 5.16
CA HIS A 42 5.96 7.32 6.35
C HIS A 42 6.65 8.42 7.17
N GLY A 43 6.95 8.11 8.44
CA GLY A 43 7.71 8.99 9.33
C GLY A 43 9.23 8.87 9.17
N LEU A 44 9.97 9.54 10.06
CA LEU A 44 11.43 9.50 10.12
C LEU A 44 11.94 8.06 10.35
N ALA A 45 13.05 7.71 9.69
CA ALA A 45 13.73 6.41 9.82
C ALA A 45 12.83 5.19 9.47
N SER A 46 11.95 5.33 8.50
CA SER A 46 11.06 4.28 7.98
C SER A 46 10.99 4.30 6.44
N ASN A 47 10.10 3.50 5.86
CA ASN A 47 9.80 3.46 4.42
C ASN A 47 8.33 3.01 4.20
N CYS A 48 7.91 2.83 2.95
CA CYS A 48 6.53 2.45 2.58
C CYS A 48 6.04 1.15 3.24
N HIS A 49 6.93 0.23 3.63
CA HIS A 49 6.54 -1.05 4.26
C HIS A 49 5.90 -0.91 5.63
N ILE A 50 6.01 0.25 6.28
CA ILE A 50 5.30 0.50 7.55
C ILE A 50 3.78 0.37 7.39
N TRP A 51 3.27 0.50 6.16
CA TRP A 51 1.84 0.46 5.84
C TRP A 51 1.33 -0.90 5.40
N ASP A 52 2.18 -1.95 5.34
CA ASP A 52 1.81 -3.26 4.78
C ASP A 52 0.58 -3.91 5.45
N MET A 53 0.29 -3.56 6.70
CA MET A 53 -0.88 -4.06 7.43
C MET A 53 -2.11 -3.14 7.35
N VAL A 54 -1.93 -1.86 7.03
CA VAL A 54 -3.01 -0.85 7.06
C VAL A 54 -3.54 -0.56 5.65
N ALA A 55 -2.63 -0.45 4.68
CA ALA A 55 -2.98 -0.11 3.32
C ALA A 55 -3.99 -1.09 2.66
N PRO A 56 -3.91 -2.42 2.87
CA PRO A 56 -4.93 -3.33 2.33
C PRO A 56 -6.34 -3.06 2.85
N ILE A 57 -6.48 -2.65 4.12
CA ILE A 57 -7.78 -2.33 4.73
C ILE A 57 -8.34 -1.03 4.13
N LEU A 58 -7.48 -0.04 3.91
CA LEU A 58 -7.88 1.21 3.26
C LEU A 58 -8.27 0.99 1.79
N ALA A 59 -7.58 0.09 1.10
CA ALA A 59 -7.80 -0.23 -0.31
C ALA A 59 -9.14 -0.93 -0.59
N GLU A 60 -9.84 -1.42 0.44
CA GLU A 60 -11.20 -1.96 0.30
C GLU A 60 -12.20 -0.94 -0.28
N ASN A 61 -11.99 0.36 -0.01
CA ASN A 61 -12.91 1.44 -0.43
C ASN A 61 -12.21 2.70 -0.96
N ASN A 62 -10.87 2.67 -1.12
CA ASN A 62 -10.07 3.80 -1.56
C ASN A 62 -9.02 3.33 -2.57
N ALA A 63 -8.53 4.23 -3.43
CA ALA A 63 -7.33 3.99 -4.21
C ALA A 63 -6.11 4.38 -3.36
N VAL A 64 -5.21 3.45 -3.06
CA VAL A 64 -4.17 3.63 -2.03
C VAL A 64 -2.77 3.50 -2.61
N ILE A 65 -2.00 4.57 -2.44
CA ILE A 65 -0.58 4.70 -2.80
C ILE A 65 0.23 5.05 -1.55
#